data_AF-A0A7C5Z816-F1
#
_entry.id   AF-A0A7C5Z816-F1
#
_cell.length_a   1.000
_cell.length_b   1.000
_cell.length_c   1.000
_cell.angle_alpha   90.00
_cell.angle_beta   90.00
_cell.angle_gamma   90.00
#
_symmetry.space_group_name_H-M   'P 1'
#
loop_
_entity.id
_entity.type
_entity.pdbx_description
1 polymer ?
#
loop_
_entity_poly.entity_id
_entity_poly.type
_entity_poly.pdbx_seq_one_letter_code
_entity_poly.pdbx_strand_id
1 'polypeptide(L)'
;MPELTPLPIAVLLRRMFCEFRHQQQIFDLPSSKFWRGSEKVDLSVRSHGKPAATPLGPAAGPHTQMAQNIVLAFLGGSRIMELKTIQINDRLTIPRPCIDATNVGYNVEFSQELRLEQSLEEYVKAWMLLRILEESEILGVPKRARSDKSAAAAAGHFYDCIFDLSCGYNLEGIASERVQWFIRSMMDASAEIERLRAQIPDEFAWARDLHYDPHIVTTATLSTFHGCPPDEIEGIVEHLLKVNHLHVVVKMNPTMLGRERVEELLHDVMGYHEIQVNPHAFESGLQFEESIGLIRRLRRLGRSLGLQVGVKFSNTLEVLNH
;
A
#
# COMPACT_ATOMS: atom_id res chain seq x y z
N MET A 1 -2.22 -25.85 -5.63
CA MET A 1 -2.68 -24.55 -6.16
C MET A 1 -1.53 -23.56 -6.04
N PRO A 2 -1.35 -22.61 -6.97
CA PRO A 2 -0.23 -21.69 -6.90
C PRO A 2 -0.38 -20.76 -5.69
N GLU A 3 0.62 -20.77 -4.81
CA GLU A 3 0.76 -19.86 -3.68
C GLU A 3 1.74 -18.74 -4.07
N LEU A 4 1.58 -17.57 -3.46
CA LEU A 4 2.58 -16.51 -3.60
C LEU A 4 3.91 -17.00 -3.03
N THR A 5 4.93 -17.04 -3.88
CA THR A 5 6.27 -17.54 -3.53
C THR A 5 7.28 -16.39 -3.60
N PRO A 6 7.66 -15.80 -2.46
CA PRO A 6 8.71 -14.78 -2.39
C PRO A 6 10.00 -15.23 -3.08
N LEU A 7 10.59 -14.37 -3.89
CA LEU A 7 11.87 -14.63 -4.55
C LEU A 7 13.02 -14.00 -3.75
N PRO A 8 14.18 -14.66 -3.61
CA PRO A 8 15.35 -14.04 -2.98
C PRO A 8 15.76 -12.75 -3.69
N ILE A 9 16.28 -11.76 -2.95
CA ILE A 9 16.71 -10.47 -3.53
C ILE A 9 17.75 -10.64 -4.64
N ALA A 10 18.65 -11.63 -4.52
CA ALA A 10 19.62 -11.96 -5.56
C ALA A 10 18.96 -12.35 -6.90
N VAL A 11 17.85 -13.09 -6.85
CA VAL A 11 17.09 -13.47 -8.05
C VAL A 11 16.42 -12.26 -8.65
N LEU A 12 15.79 -11.41 -7.82
CA LEU A 12 15.15 -10.18 -8.28
C LEU A 12 16.13 -9.21 -8.95
N LEU A 13 17.32 -9.03 -8.38
CA LEU A 13 18.38 -8.20 -8.97
C LEU A 13 18.86 -8.74 -10.31
N ARG A 14 19.13 -10.05 -10.40
CA ARG A 14 19.53 -10.69 -11.66
C ARG A 14 18.44 -10.53 -12.71
N ARG A 15 17.17 -10.78 -12.36
CA ARG A 15 16.03 -10.56 -13.27
C ARG A 15 16.01 -9.11 -13.76
N MET A 16 16.00 -8.13 -12.84
CA MET A 16 15.94 -6.71 -13.16
C MET A 16 17.04 -6.26 -14.14
N PHE A 17 18.30 -6.60 -13.88
CA PHE A 17 19.41 -6.14 -14.72
C PHE A 17 19.64 -7.00 -15.98
N CYS A 18 19.50 -8.32 -15.90
CA CYS A 18 19.70 -9.19 -17.06
C CYS A 18 18.56 -9.06 -18.06
N GLU A 19 17.29 -9.01 -17.61
CA GLU A 19 16.16 -8.78 -18.50
C GLU A 19 16.28 -7.43 -19.19
N PHE A 20 16.71 -6.38 -18.48
CA PHE A 20 16.87 -5.07 -19.09
C PHE A 20 17.99 -5.08 -20.14
N ARG A 21 19.14 -5.66 -19.81
CA ARG A 21 20.29 -5.77 -20.73
C ARG A 21 19.96 -6.55 -22.00
N HIS A 22 19.26 -7.68 -21.88
CA HIS A 22 19.07 -8.61 -23.00
C HIS A 22 17.76 -8.42 -23.75
N GLN A 23 16.72 -7.90 -23.10
CA GLN A 23 15.36 -7.87 -23.61
C GLN A 23 14.69 -6.50 -23.47
N GLN A 24 15.38 -5.51 -22.87
CA GLN A 24 14.85 -4.16 -22.64
C GLN A 24 13.53 -4.18 -21.85
N GLN A 25 13.45 -5.06 -20.84
CA GLN A 25 12.31 -5.19 -19.94
C GLN A 25 12.77 -5.37 -18.49
N ILE A 26 11.89 -5.10 -17.52
CA ILE A 26 12.14 -5.39 -16.10
C ILE A 26 10.91 -6.10 -15.55
N PHE A 27 11.10 -7.31 -15.02
CA PHE A 27 10.02 -8.19 -14.56
C PHE A 27 8.93 -8.35 -15.62
N ASP A 28 9.38 -8.63 -16.85
CA ASP A 28 8.52 -8.82 -18.03
C ASP A 28 7.76 -7.57 -18.52
N LEU A 29 7.94 -6.40 -17.90
CA LEU A 29 7.40 -5.13 -18.39
C LEU A 29 8.37 -4.49 -19.40
N PRO A 30 7.97 -4.30 -20.68
CA PRO A 30 8.83 -3.68 -21.68
C PRO A 30 9.16 -2.23 -21.34
N SER A 31 10.40 -1.80 -21.61
CA SER A 31 10.88 -0.44 -21.33
C SER A 31 10.15 0.67 -22.07
N SER A 32 9.47 0.34 -23.18
CA SER A 32 8.57 1.24 -23.91
C SER A 32 7.31 1.60 -23.12
N LYS A 33 7.00 0.85 -22.05
CA LYS A 33 5.88 1.10 -21.13
C LYS A 33 6.30 1.77 -19.82
N PHE A 34 7.59 1.99 -19.59
CA PHE A 34 8.05 2.67 -18.39
C PHE A 34 7.63 4.15 -18.40
N TRP A 35 7.01 4.58 -17.32
CA TRP A 35 6.76 5.99 -17.05
C TRP A 35 8.07 6.67 -16.61
N ARG A 36 8.48 7.71 -17.32
CA ARG A 36 9.72 8.47 -17.08
C ARG A 36 9.48 9.93 -16.69
N GLY A 37 8.25 10.27 -16.32
CA GLY A 37 7.84 11.65 -16.06
C GLY A 37 7.40 12.38 -17.33
N SER A 38 7.12 13.68 -17.16
CA SER A 38 6.73 14.60 -18.24
C SER A 38 7.45 15.93 -18.04
N GLU A 39 8.11 16.43 -19.08
CA GLU A 39 8.69 17.78 -19.07
C GLU A 39 7.62 18.89 -19.16
N LYS A 40 6.40 18.52 -19.55
CA LYS A 40 5.30 19.48 -19.82
C LYS A 40 4.39 19.68 -18.62
N VAL A 41 4.30 18.69 -17.72
CA VAL A 41 3.34 18.68 -16.62
C VAL A 41 4.04 18.12 -15.38
N ASP A 42 4.09 18.94 -14.33
CA ASP A 42 4.45 18.47 -13.00
C ASP A 42 3.24 17.75 -12.38
N LEU A 43 3.39 16.45 -12.15
CA LEU A 43 2.40 15.60 -11.50
C LEU A 43 2.73 15.37 -10.02
N SER A 44 3.78 15.99 -9.50
CA SER A 44 4.19 15.76 -8.12
C SER A 44 3.15 16.28 -7.15
N VAL A 45 2.95 15.53 -6.07
CA VAL A 45 2.05 15.88 -4.97
C VAL A 45 2.74 15.65 -3.64
N ARG A 46 2.16 16.20 -2.58
CA ARG A 46 2.52 15.83 -1.21
C ARG A 46 1.40 15.02 -0.59
N SER A 47 1.76 13.86 -0.04
CA SER A 47 0.86 13.05 0.78
C SER A 47 1.47 12.93 2.17
N HIS A 48 0.72 13.34 3.20
CA HIS A 48 1.16 13.30 4.60
C HIS A 48 2.54 13.92 4.85
N GLY A 49 2.83 15.03 4.16
CA GLY A 49 4.10 15.74 4.31
C GLY A 49 5.27 15.14 3.52
N LYS A 50 5.11 13.99 2.86
CA LYS A 50 6.12 13.37 1.98
C LYS A 50 5.82 13.69 0.50
N PRO A 51 6.84 13.93 -0.33
CA PRO A 51 6.66 14.09 -1.78
C PRO A 51 6.38 12.75 -2.47
N ALA A 52 5.62 12.80 -3.55
CA ALA A 52 5.43 11.70 -4.50
C ALA A 52 5.45 12.28 -5.92
N ALA A 53 6.17 11.65 -6.85
CA ALA A 53 6.34 12.20 -8.20
C ALA A 53 5.07 12.17 -9.08
N THR A 54 4.04 11.43 -8.66
CA THR A 54 2.72 11.34 -9.29
C THR A 54 1.65 11.19 -8.20
N PRO A 55 0.37 11.55 -8.46
CA PRO A 55 -0.71 11.38 -7.48
C PRO A 55 -1.32 9.98 -7.50
N LEU A 56 -0.66 9.02 -8.17
CA LEU A 56 -1.24 7.72 -8.48
C LEU A 56 -0.58 6.63 -7.66
N GLY A 57 -1.34 5.59 -7.35
CA GLY A 57 -0.77 4.30 -7.04
C GLY A 57 -1.81 3.26 -6.62
N PRO A 58 -1.35 2.02 -6.47
CA PRO A 58 -2.23 0.90 -6.20
C PRO A 58 -2.82 0.97 -4.78
N ALA A 59 -4.08 0.55 -4.66
CA ALA A 59 -4.69 0.25 -3.37
C ALA A 59 -4.17 -1.10 -2.83
N ALA A 60 -4.33 -1.33 -1.53
CA ALA A 60 -3.98 -2.62 -0.93
C ALA A 60 -4.72 -3.78 -1.63
N GLY A 61 -3.97 -4.71 -2.22
CA GLY A 61 -4.51 -5.85 -2.96
C GLY A 61 -3.42 -6.86 -3.34
N PRO A 62 -3.75 -7.94 -4.08
CA PRO A 62 -2.77 -8.97 -4.46
C PRO A 62 -1.50 -8.42 -5.12
N HIS A 63 -1.66 -7.33 -5.87
CA HIS A 63 -0.60 -6.66 -6.61
C HIS A 63 0.36 -5.84 -5.74
N THR A 64 0.07 -5.63 -4.45
CA THR A 64 0.96 -4.90 -3.51
C THR A 64 1.55 -5.80 -2.42
N GLN A 65 1.63 -7.12 -2.66
CA GLN A 65 2.26 -8.09 -1.75
C GLN A 65 3.72 -8.40 -2.08
N MET A 66 4.03 -8.52 -3.38
CA MET A 66 5.32 -9.03 -3.85
C MET A 66 6.24 -7.89 -4.29
N ALA A 67 7.53 -8.02 -4.02
CA ALA A 67 8.51 -6.98 -4.29
C ALA A 67 8.54 -6.55 -5.77
N GLN A 68 8.56 -7.52 -6.68
CA GLN A 68 8.54 -7.26 -8.12
C GLN A 68 7.27 -6.54 -8.58
N ASN A 69 6.12 -6.82 -7.97
CA ASN A 69 4.86 -6.18 -8.37
C ASN A 69 4.83 -4.72 -7.93
N ILE A 70 5.37 -4.41 -6.75
CA ILE A 70 5.53 -3.04 -6.25
C ILE A 70 6.50 -2.25 -7.15
N VAL A 71 7.63 -2.86 -7.55
CA VAL A 71 8.56 -2.25 -8.51
C VAL A 71 7.89 -2.04 -9.88
N LEU A 72 7.10 -2.99 -10.37
CA LEU A 72 6.33 -2.85 -11.60
C LEU A 72 5.32 -1.70 -11.52
N ALA A 73 4.63 -1.54 -10.39
CA ALA A 73 3.73 -0.40 -10.16
C ALA A 73 4.50 0.93 -10.24
N PHE A 74 5.71 1.01 -9.68
CA PHE A 74 6.58 2.17 -9.82
C PHE A 74 6.95 2.45 -11.29
N LEU A 75 7.39 1.42 -12.01
CA LEU A 75 7.76 1.52 -13.43
C LEU A 75 6.56 1.96 -14.29
N GLY A 76 5.34 1.56 -13.93
CA GLY A 76 4.09 2.03 -14.55
C GLY A 76 3.67 3.45 -14.16
N GLY A 77 4.39 4.11 -13.25
CA GLY A 77 4.16 5.51 -12.86
C GLY A 77 3.49 5.73 -11.51
N SER A 78 3.27 4.68 -10.72
CA SER A 78 2.72 4.79 -9.35
C SER A 78 3.78 5.33 -8.38
N ARG A 79 3.36 6.18 -7.43
CA ARG A 79 4.24 6.75 -6.39
C ARG A 79 3.63 6.72 -4.99
N ILE A 80 2.32 6.53 -4.83
CA ILE A 80 1.67 6.35 -3.52
C ILE A 80 1.14 4.92 -3.46
N MET A 81 1.92 4.01 -2.87
CA MET A 81 1.64 2.57 -2.91
C MET A 81 1.09 2.12 -1.57
N GLU A 82 -0.17 1.76 -1.55
CA GLU A 82 -0.77 1.12 -0.38
C GLU A 82 -0.41 -0.37 -0.37
N LEU A 83 0.40 -0.77 0.60
CA LEU A 83 0.84 -2.14 0.78
C LEU A 83 -0.34 -3.03 1.18
N LYS A 84 -0.27 -4.33 0.91
CA LYS A 84 -1.37 -5.25 1.25
C LYS A 84 -1.64 -5.19 2.77
N THR A 85 -2.93 -5.13 3.10
CA THR A 85 -3.45 -5.02 4.46
C THR A 85 -2.96 -6.17 5.34
N ILE A 86 -2.16 -5.86 6.37
CA ILE A 86 -1.77 -6.84 7.37
C ILE A 86 -2.81 -6.98 8.49
N GLN A 87 -2.84 -8.15 9.13
CA GLN A 87 -3.69 -8.44 10.28
C GLN A 87 -3.03 -9.46 11.22
N ILE A 88 -3.58 -9.62 12.43
CA ILE A 88 -3.06 -10.59 13.41
C ILE A 88 -3.22 -12.04 12.93
N ASN A 89 -4.31 -12.35 12.22
CA ASN A 89 -4.54 -13.65 11.62
C ASN A 89 -3.93 -13.72 10.21
N ASP A 90 -2.66 -14.11 10.13
CA ASP A 90 -1.91 -14.27 8.88
C ASP A 90 -1.87 -15.73 8.37
N ARG A 91 -2.80 -16.58 8.85
CA ARG A 91 -2.91 -18.00 8.51
C ARG A 91 -4.30 -18.33 7.96
N LEU A 92 -4.75 -17.51 7.03
CA LEU A 92 -6.06 -17.63 6.41
C LEU A 92 -6.11 -18.80 5.43
N THR A 93 -7.17 -19.60 5.52
CA THR A 93 -7.53 -20.54 4.46
C THR A 93 -8.47 -19.83 3.50
N ILE A 94 -7.94 -19.44 2.34
CA ILE A 94 -8.70 -18.72 1.33
C ILE A 94 -9.26 -19.72 0.30
N PRO A 95 -10.58 -19.75 0.04
CA PRO A 95 -11.14 -20.56 -1.04
C PRO A 95 -10.63 -20.05 -2.39
N ARG A 96 -10.13 -20.94 -3.25
CA ARG A 96 -9.58 -20.57 -4.57
C ARG A 96 -10.37 -21.26 -5.70
N PRO A 97 -10.64 -20.57 -6.84
CA PRO A 97 -10.28 -19.18 -7.15
C PRO A 97 -10.99 -18.18 -6.23
N CYS A 98 -10.25 -17.17 -5.76
CA CYS A 98 -10.73 -16.20 -4.77
C CYS A 98 -11.11 -14.85 -5.38
N ILE A 99 -10.81 -14.65 -6.66
CA ILE A 99 -11.09 -13.43 -7.42
C ILE A 99 -11.64 -13.85 -8.78
N ASP A 100 -12.78 -13.29 -9.15
CA ASP A 100 -13.34 -13.33 -10.50
C ASP A 100 -13.40 -11.90 -11.02
N ALA A 101 -12.64 -11.61 -12.08
CA ALA A 101 -12.56 -10.28 -12.68
C ALA A 101 -12.95 -10.32 -14.16
N THR A 102 -13.88 -11.20 -14.54
CA THR A 102 -14.32 -11.36 -15.93
C THR A 102 -15.07 -10.12 -16.45
N ASN A 103 -15.91 -9.50 -15.62
CA ASN A 103 -16.63 -8.26 -15.93
C ASN A 103 -16.64 -7.30 -14.72
N VAL A 104 -17.44 -7.61 -13.70
CA VAL A 104 -17.45 -7.03 -12.37
C VAL A 104 -16.45 -7.83 -11.54
N GLY A 105 -15.58 -7.14 -10.81
CA GLY A 105 -14.59 -7.77 -9.95
C GLY A 105 -15.24 -8.25 -8.65
N TYR A 106 -15.40 -9.56 -8.49
CA TYR A 106 -15.81 -10.20 -7.25
C TYR A 106 -14.62 -10.83 -6.55
N ASN A 107 -14.59 -10.77 -5.22
CA ASN A 107 -13.60 -11.49 -4.44
C ASN A 107 -14.22 -12.09 -3.19
N VAL A 108 -13.76 -13.30 -2.87
CA VAL A 108 -13.85 -13.91 -1.53
C VAL A 108 -12.48 -13.91 -0.86
N GLU A 109 -11.53 -13.17 -1.44
CA GLU A 109 -10.19 -12.96 -0.91
C GLU A 109 -10.25 -12.14 0.39
N PHE A 110 -9.44 -12.55 1.37
CA PHE A 110 -9.22 -11.81 2.61
C PHE A 110 -7.96 -10.92 2.53
N SER A 111 -7.74 -10.17 3.59
CA SER A 111 -6.76 -9.09 3.65
C SER A 111 -5.30 -9.50 3.44
N GLN A 112 -4.89 -10.76 3.60
CA GLN A 112 -3.47 -11.13 3.58
C GLN A 112 -3.21 -12.59 3.15
N GLU A 113 -2.29 -12.82 2.19
CA GLU A 113 -1.85 -14.17 1.79
C GLU A 113 -0.45 -14.52 2.33
N LEU A 114 0.48 -13.56 2.30
CA LEU A 114 1.82 -13.74 2.86
C LEU A 114 1.81 -13.56 4.38
N ARG A 115 2.61 -14.34 5.11
CA ARG A 115 2.80 -14.10 6.55
C ARG A 115 3.41 -12.73 6.82
N LEU A 116 3.30 -12.23 8.05
CA LEU A 116 3.86 -10.92 8.42
C LEU A 116 5.37 -10.83 8.13
N GLU A 117 6.13 -11.87 8.47
CA GLU A 117 7.58 -11.92 8.22
C GLU A 117 7.91 -11.89 6.72
N GLN A 118 7.12 -12.59 5.90
CA GLN A 118 7.28 -12.60 4.45
C GLN A 118 6.90 -11.26 3.82
N SER A 119 5.83 -10.64 4.33
CA SER A 119 5.37 -9.31 3.87
C SER A 119 6.42 -8.25 4.18
N LEU A 120 7.02 -8.28 5.38
CA LEU A 120 8.10 -7.38 5.77
C LEU A 120 9.27 -7.52 4.80
N GLU A 121 9.72 -8.75 4.57
CA GLU A 121 10.83 -9.04 3.66
C GLU A 121 10.54 -8.52 2.23
N GLU A 122 9.36 -8.76 1.68
CA GLU A 122 8.98 -8.30 0.33
C GLU A 122 8.90 -6.77 0.23
N TYR A 123 8.39 -6.09 1.26
CA TYR A 123 8.31 -4.64 1.27
C TYR A 123 9.69 -3.99 1.40
N VAL A 124 10.57 -4.54 2.24
CA VAL A 124 11.95 -4.05 2.34
C VAL A 124 12.73 -4.34 1.06
N LYS A 125 12.54 -5.50 0.42
CA LYS A 125 13.11 -5.78 -0.91
C LYS A 125 12.65 -4.75 -1.94
N ALA A 126 11.35 -4.46 -2.04
CA ALA A 126 10.84 -3.48 -2.98
C ALA A 126 11.50 -2.11 -2.76
N TRP A 127 11.58 -1.67 -1.51
CA TRP A 127 12.23 -0.42 -1.11
C TRP A 127 13.70 -0.36 -1.53
N MET A 128 14.46 -1.43 -1.26
CA MET A 128 15.86 -1.54 -1.67
C MET A 128 16.02 -1.57 -3.20
N LEU A 129 15.17 -2.31 -3.91
CA LEU A 129 15.20 -2.41 -5.37
C LEU A 129 14.91 -1.06 -6.04
N LEU A 130 13.97 -0.26 -5.53
CA LEU A 130 13.70 1.10 -6.03
C LEU A 130 14.91 2.02 -5.83
N ARG A 131 15.60 1.92 -4.69
CA ARG A 131 16.84 2.68 -4.46
C ARG A 131 17.98 2.24 -5.38
N ILE A 132 18.10 0.94 -5.65
CA ILE A 132 19.07 0.39 -6.61
C ILE A 132 18.75 0.86 -8.04
N LEU A 133 17.46 0.88 -8.42
CA LEU A 133 17.00 1.43 -9.70
C LEU A 133 17.38 2.90 -9.86
N GLU A 134 17.18 3.71 -8.82
CA GLU A 134 17.63 5.10 -8.79
C GLU A 134 19.13 5.20 -9.00
N GLU A 135 19.95 4.49 -8.20
CA GLU A 135 21.41 4.61 -8.30
C GLU A 135 21.95 4.18 -9.67
N SER A 136 21.33 3.17 -10.27
CA SER A 136 21.76 2.59 -11.54
C SER A 136 21.43 3.45 -12.77
N GLU A 137 20.50 4.40 -12.64
CA GLU A 137 20.01 5.27 -13.72
C GLU A 137 19.54 4.50 -14.98
N ILE A 138 19.24 3.20 -14.88
CA ILE A 138 18.85 2.36 -16.05
C ILE A 138 17.54 2.80 -16.70
N LEU A 139 16.74 3.61 -15.99
CA LEU A 139 15.51 4.19 -16.53
C LEU A 139 15.78 5.38 -17.46
N GLY A 140 17.03 5.86 -17.55
CA GLY A 140 17.40 7.08 -18.27
C GLY A 140 16.97 8.36 -17.54
N VAL A 141 16.67 8.27 -16.24
CA VAL A 141 16.33 9.41 -15.38
C VAL A 141 17.47 9.62 -14.40
N PRO A 142 18.01 10.84 -14.28
CA PRO A 142 19.10 11.11 -13.35
C PRO A 142 18.74 10.78 -11.90
N LYS A 143 19.70 10.23 -11.16
CA LYS A 143 19.57 10.02 -9.71
C LYS A 143 19.64 11.34 -8.96
N ARG A 144 19.13 11.36 -7.72
CA ARG A 144 19.19 12.57 -6.88
C ARG A 144 20.63 12.95 -6.56
N ALA A 145 21.00 14.23 -6.73
CA ALA A 145 22.32 14.71 -6.35
C ALA A 145 22.50 14.68 -4.82
N ARG A 146 23.71 14.34 -4.35
CA ARG A 146 24.03 14.21 -2.92
C ARG A 146 23.87 15.53 -2.15
N SER A 147 24.01 16.68 -2.81
CA SER A 147 23.88 18.03 -2.26
C SER A 147 22.43 18.53 -2.13
N ASP A 148 21.46 17.85 -2.76
CA ASP A 148 20.11 18.39 -2.93
C ASP A 148 19.14 18.05 -1.80
N LYS A 149 19.62 17.48 -0.67
CA LYS A 149 18.74 17.10 0.45
C LYS A 149 17.91 18.27 1.02
N SER A 150 18.38 19.52 0.90
CA SER A 150 17.66 20.70 1.40
C SER A 150 16.78 21.39 0.34
N ALA A 151 17.13 21.33 -0.95
CA ALA A 151 16.38 21.96 -2.04
C ALA A 151 15.30 21.03 -2.63
N ALA A 152 15.54 19.71 -2.67
CA ALA A 152 14.58 18.67 -3.06
C ALA A 152 13.42 18.50 -2.06
N ALA A 153 13.49 19.15 -0.88
CA ALA A 153 12.37 19.16 0.06
C ALA A 153 11.18 19.99 -0.46
N ALA A 154 11.40 20.94 -1.38
CA ALA A 154 10.38 21.84 -1.92
C ALA A 154 9.72 21.32 -3.21
N ALA A 155 10.49 20.71 -4.12
CA ALA A 155 9.99 20.10 -5.36
C ALA A 155 10.28 18.58 -5.37
N GLY A 156 9.28 17.75 -5.69
CA GLY A 156 9.43 16.30 -5.73
C GLY A 156 10.41 15.83 -6.81
N HIS A 157 11.18 14.79 -6.52
CA HIS A 157 12.07 14.09 -7.45
C HIS A 157 11.33 12.92 -8.11
N PHE A 158 11.76 12.50 -9.31
CA PHE A 158 11.13 11.38 -10.02
C PHE A 158 11.04 10.07 -9.20
N TYR A 159 12.04 9.81 -8.37
CA TYR A 159 12.12 8.61 -7.52
C TYR A 159 11.40 8.76 -6.17
N ASP A 160 10.82 9.93 -5.85
CA ASP A 160 10.03 10.09 -4.64
C ASP A 160 8.76 9.25 -4.72
N CYS A 161 8.71 8.24 -3.85
CA CYS A 161 7.56 7.38 -3.65
C CYS A 161 7.29 7.20 -2.16
N ILE A 162 6.05 6.81 -1.85
CA ILE A 162 5.52 6.65 -0.51
C ILE A 162 4.96 5.23 -0.42
N PHE A 163 5.43 4.48 0.56
CA PHE A 163 4.77 3.26 0.99
C PHE A 163 3.80 3.62 2.11
N ASP A 164 2.53 3.29 1.90
CA ASP A 164 1.47 3.44 2.89
C ASP A 164 1.17 2.06 3.46
N LEU A 165 1.42 1.88 4.76
CA LEU A 165 1.14 0.62 5.45
C LEU A 165 -0.38 0.44 5.49
N SER A 166 -0.91 -0.72 5.13
CA SER A 166 -2.32 -1.03 5.39
C SER A 166 -2.43 -2.03 6.53
N CYS A 167 -3.34 -1.78 7.45
CA CYS A 167 -3.65 -2.71 8.54
C CYS A 167 -5.15 -2.73 8.83
N GLY A 168 -5.62 -3.84 9.41
CA GLY A 168 -6.96 -3.95 9.95
C GLY A 168 -7.05 -5.10 10.95
N TYR A 169 -8.24 -5.28 11.51
CA TYR A 169 -8.79 -6.44 12.22
C TYR A 169 -9.66 -5.88 13.34
N ASN A 170 -9.14 -5.88 14.56
CA ASN A 170 -9.69 -5.21 15.72
C ASN A 170 -8.53 -4.52 16.49
N LEU A 171 -8.84 -3.65 17.42
CA LEU A 171 -7.89 -2.90 18.24
C LEU A 171 -6.96 -3.84 19.02
N GLU A 172 -7.49 -4.92 19.60
CA GLU A 172 -6.68 -5.92 20.30
C GLU A 172 -5.60 -6.51 19.39
N GLY A 173 -5.97 -6.90 18.16
CA GLY A 173 -5.08 -7.43 17.15
C GLY A 173 -4.04 -6.41 16.71
N ILE A 174 -4.46 -5.16 16.43
CA ILE A 174 -3.55 -4.07 16.07
C ILE A 174 -2.58 -3.75 17.22
N ALA A 175 -3.04 -3.76 18.47
CA ALA A 175 -2.23 -3.49 19.66
C ALA A 175 -1.35 -4.67 20.08
N SER A 176 -1.59 -5.87 19.53
CA SER A 176 -0.81 -7.07 19.83
C SER A 176 0.67 -6.90 19.47
N GLU A 177 1.54 -7.56 20.23
CA GLU A 177 2.99 -7.45 20.01
C GLU A 177 3.43 -7.94 18.63
N ARG A 178 2.73 -8.92 18.02
CA ARG A 178 3.06 -9.43 16.69
C ARG A 178 2.81 -8.38 15.60
N VAL A 179 1.69 -7.68 15.64
CA VAL A 179 1.38 -6.60 14.68
C VAL A 179 2.23 -5.36 14.98
N GLN A 180 2.44 -5.04 16.25
CA GLN A 180 3.29 -3.91 16.64
C GLN A 180 4.75 -4.13 16.26
N TRP A 181 5.27 -5.36 16.36
CA TRP A 181 6.59 -5.72 15.82
C TRP A 181 6.68 -5.42 14.32
N PHE A 182 5.66 -5.81 13.55
CA PHE A 182 5.62 -5.55 12.12
C PHE A 182 5.63 -4.05 11.81
N ILE A 183 4.76 -3.28 12.46
CA ILE A 183 4.67 -1.81 12.27
C ILE A 183 6.00 -1.14 12.62
N ARG A 184 6.60 -1.48 13.78
CA ARG A 184 7.90 -0.91 14.19
C ARG A 184 9.01 -1.29 13.20
N SER A 185 8.99 -2.50 12.66
CA SER A 185 9.96 -2.95 11.65
C SER A 185 9.80 -2.26 10.29
N MET A 186 8.59 -1.81 9.95
CA MET A 186 8.35 -0.97 8.75
C MET A 186 8.71 0.50 9.00
N MET A 187 8.54 0.99 10.23
CA MET A 187 8.96 2.34 10.63
C MET A 187 10.49 2.47 10.71
N ASP A 188 11.18 1.40 11.09
CA ASP A 188 12.64 1.28 11.06
C ASP A 188 13.04 -0.13 10.60
N ALA A 189 13.33 -0.24 9.31
CA ALA A 189 13.71 -1.48 8.65
C ALA A 189 15.21 -1.77 8.71
N SER A 190 15.99 -1.09 9.55
CA SER A 190 17.46 -1.21 9.57
C SER A 190 17.93 -2.66 9.67
N ALA A 191 17.34 -3.45 10.58
CA ALA A 191 17.72 -4.85 10.77
C ALA A 191 17.44 -5.71 9.52
N GLU A 192 16.30 -5.49 8.88
CA GLU A 192 15.88 -6.26 7.72
C GLU A 192 16.66 -5.85 6.45
N ILE A 193 16.97 -4.56 6.31
CA ILE A 193 17.87 -4.04 5.26
C ILE A 193 19.25 -4.71 5.38
N GLU A 194 19.85 -4.76 6.57
CA GLU A 194 21.17 -5.38 6.74
C GLU A 194 21.14 -6.90 6.46
N ARG A 195 20.07 -7.59 6.87
CA ARG A 195 19.86 -9.00 6.55
C ARG A 195 19.76 -9.26 5.04
N LEU A 196 19.05 -8.40 4.30
CA LEU A 196 18.91 -8.50 2.85
C LEU A 196 20.15 -8.01 2.11
N ARG A 197 20.86 -7.01 2.63
CA ARG A 197 22.14 -6.51 2.08
C ARG A 197 23.18 -7.62 1.98
N ALA A 198 23.26 -8.47 3.00
CA ALA A 198 24.15 -9.64 3.01
C ALA A 198 23.84 -10.68 1.92
N GLN A 199 22.63 -10.65 1.34
CA GLN A 199 22.19 -11.57 0.28
C GLN A 199 22.36 -11.00 -1.13
N ILE A 200 22.76 -9.73 -1.27
CA ILE A 200 23.11 -9.14 -2.57
C ILE A 200 24.35 -9.88 -3.10
N PRO A 201 24.36 -10.41 -4.34
CA PRO A 201 25.50 -11.17 -4.86
C PRO A 201 26.66 -10.26 -5.29
N ASP A 202 27.86 -10.83 -5.45
CA ASP A 202 29.10 -10.05 -5.70
C ASP A 202 29.07 -9.25 -7.00
N GLU A 203 28.38 -9.73 -8.05
CA GLU A 203 28.20 -8.96 -9.28
C GLU A 203 27.44 -7.63 -9.09
N PHE A 204 26.73 -7.48 -7.95
CA PHE A 204 26.06 -6.25 -7.52
C PHE A 204 26.66 -5.72 -6.22
N ALA A 205 27.94 -5.96 -5.93
CA ALA A 205 28.58 -5.52 -4.69
C ALA A 205 28.43 -4.00 -4.44
N TRP A 206 28.43 -3.19 -5.49
CA TRP A 206 28.16 -1.74 -5.41
C TRP A 206 26.81 -1.40 -4.77
N ALA A 207 25.81 -2.28 -4.89
CA ALA A 207 24.50 -2.11 -4.26
C ALA A 207 24.56 -2.36 -2.74
N ARG A 208 25.57 -3.10 -2.25
CA ARG A 208 25.81 -3.27 -0.81
C ARG A 208 26.33 -2.00 -0.14
N ASP A 209 26.91 -1.07 -0.89
CA ASP A 209 27.44 0.18 -0.34
C ASP A 209 26.43 1.33 -0.35
N LEU A 210 25.22 1.09 -0.88
CA LEU A 210 24.19 2.12 -0.94
C LEU A 210 23.62 2.42 0.45
N HIS A 211 23.36 3.71 0.67
CA HIS A 211 22.51 4.13 1.76
C HIS A 211 21.04 3.86 1.37
N TYR A 212 20.40 2.98 2.14
CA TYR A 212 18.97 2.76 2.14
C TYR A 212 18.38 3.49 3.35
N ASP A 213 17.37 4.34 3.14
CA ASP A 213 16.64 4.96 4.25
C ASP A 213 15.85 3.86 4.98
N PRO A 214 16.07 3.63 6.30
CA PRO A 214 15.36 2.60 7.03
C PRO A 214 13.90 2.97 7.32
N HIS A 215 13.49 4.22 7.15
CA HIS A 215 12.15 4.69 7.49
C HIS A 215 11.19 4.54 6.30
N ILE A 216 10.67 3.32 6.12
CA ILE A 216 9.85 2.98 4.95
C ILE A 216 8.46 3.59 5.03
N VAL A 217 7.83 3.58 6.22
CA VAL A 217 6.45 4.07 6.39
C VAL A 217 6.36 5.18 7.44
N THR A 218 5.50 6.15 7.14
CA THR A 218 5.07 7.22 8.07
C THR A 218 3.55 7.38 8.11
N THR A 219 2.84 6.59 7.29
CA THR A 219 1.38 6.57 7.18
C THR A 219 0.90 5.13 7.33
N ALA A 220 -0.25 4.98 7.99
CA ALA A 220 -1.02 3.76 8.02
C ALA A 220 -2.44 4.01 7.50
N THR A 221 -2.86 3.27 6.48
CA THR A 221 -4.27 3.08 6.19
C THR A 221 -4.88 2.06 7.14
N LEU A 222 -5.97 2.46 7.80
CA LEU A 222 -6.91 1.52 8.42
C LEU A 222 -7.89 1.00 7.38
N SER A 223 -7.79 -0.29 7.07
CA SER A 223 -8.78 -1.03 6.28
C SER A 223 -9.85 -1.58 7.23
N THR A 224 -10.99 -0.90 7.32
CA THR A 224 -12.10 -1.33 8.17
C THR A 224 -12.70 -2.64 7.66
N PHE A 225 -12.96 -3.58 8.56
CA PHE A 225 -13.77 -4.75 8.23
C PHE A 225 -15.23 -4.33 8.03
N HIS A 226 -15.98 -5.10 7.26
CA HIS A 226 -17.43 -4.94 7.18
C HIS A 226 -18.03 -5.12 8.58
N GLY A 227 -18.94 -4.22 8.96
CA GLY A 227 -19.56 -4.19 10.28
C GLY A 227 -18.64 -3.78 11.44
N CYS A 228 -17.46 -3.21 11.18
CA CYS A 228 -16.58 -2.71 12.24
C CYS A 228 -17.24 -1.55 13.01
N PRO A 229 -17.42 -1.66 14.34
CA PRO A 229 -18.08 -0.63 15.14
C PRO A 229 -17.34 0.73 15.10
N PRO A 230 -18.07 1.86 15.18
CA PRO A 230 -17.47 3.20 15.15
C PRO A 230 -16.43 3.47 16.25
N ASP A 231 -16.67 2.96 17.45
CA ASP A 231 -15.77 3.06 18.61
C ASP A 231 -14.50 2.23 18.41
N GLU A 232 -14.62 1.08 17.76
CA GLU A 232 -13.48 0.24 17.38
C GLU A 232 -12.59 0.96 16.34
N ILE A 233 -13.20 1.59 15.33
CA ILE A 233 -12.49 2.42 14.35
C ILE A 233 -11.78 3.58 15.07
N GLU A 234 -12.48 4.29 15.97
CA GLU A 234 -11.89 5.38 16.75
C GLU A 234 -10.68 4.89 17.54
N GLY A 235 -10.83 3.81 18.30
CA GLY A 235 -9.78 3.23 19.13
C GLY A 235 -8.54 2.81 18.32
N ILE A 236 -8.72 2.15 17.16
CA ILE A 236 -7.59 1.77 16.29
C ILE A 236 -6.86 3.02 15.77
N VAL A 237 -7.60 4.03 15.29
CA VAL A 237 -6.97 5.26 14.78
C VAL A 237 -6.26 6.00 15.91
N GLU A 238 -6.85 6.08 17.10
CA GLU A 238 -6.19 6.69 18.26
C GLU A 238 -4.90 5.95 18.63
N HIS A 239 -4.89 4.62 18.58
CA HIS A 239 -3.69 3.81 18.85
C HIS A 239 -2.59 4.09 17.83
N LEU A 240 -2.90 4.06 16.53
CA LEU A 240 -1.94 4.36 15.47
C LEU A 240 -1.38 5.80 15.56
N LEU A 241 -2.21 6.76 15.97
CA LEU A 241 -1.79 8.15 16.17
C LEU A 241 -0.93 8.34 17.43
N LYS A 242 -1.34 7.78 18.58
CA LYS A 242 -0.72 8.04 19.90
C LYS A 242 0.47 7.13 20.17
N VAL A 243 0.36 5.85 19.81
CA VAL A 243 1.38 4.83 20.11
C VAL A 243 2.38 4.71 18.97
N ASN A 244 1.90 4.59 17.73
CA ASN A 244 2.78 4.44 16.57
C ASN A 244 3.24 5.79 15.97
N HIS A 245 2.59 6.88 16.32
CA HIS A 245 2.89 8.23 15.80
C HIS A 245 2.88 8.30 14.26
N LEU A 246 1.91 7.61 13.64
CA LEU A 246 1.73 7.57 12.19
C LEU A 246 0.62 8.52 11.73
N HIS A 247 0.74 9.08 10.52
CA HIS A 247 -0.43 9.63 9.83
C HIS A 247 -1.42 8.50 9.54
N VAL A 248 -2.73 8.78 9.59
CA VAL A 248 -3.74 7.71 9.42
C VAL A 248 -4.73 8.05 8.32
N VAL A 249 -5.04 7.09 7.44
CA VAL A 249 -6.13 7.20 6.47
C VAL A 249 -7.16 6.12 6.77
N VAL A 250 -8.43 6.48 6.92
CA VAL A 250 -9.51 5.50 7.15
C VAL A 250 -10.14 5.13 5.80
N LYS A 251 -10.13 3.84 5.45
CA LYS A 251 -10.94 3.31 4.35
C LYS A 251 -12.39 3.29 4.76
N MET A 252 -13.23 3.88 3.93
CA MET A 252 -14.66 3.97 4.17
C MET A 252 -15.42 3.01 3.25
N ASN A 253 -16.39 2.31 3.82
CA ASN A 253 -17.24 1.38 3.09
C ASN A 253 -18.34 2.12 2.31
N PRO A 254 -18.74 1.64 1.12
CA PRO A 254 -19.86 2.21 0.38
C PRO A 254 -21.19 2.16 1.15
N THR A 255 -21.32 1.22 2.10
CA THR A 255 -22.53 1.04 2.91
C THR A 255 -22.92 2.27 3.73
N MET A 256 -21.98 3.18 4.01
CA MET A 256 -22.27 4.44 4.68
C MET A 256 -23.31 5.31 3.94
N LEU A 257 -23.43 5.16 2.61
CA LEU A 257 -24.36 5.94 1.79
C LEU A 257 -25.83 5.52 1.98
N GLY A 258 -26.07 4.37 2.60
CA GLY A 258 -27.40 3.80 2.78
C GLY A 258 -27.81 2.90 1.62
N ARG A 259 -28.59 1.86 1.94
CA ARG A 259 -28.94 0.78 1.00
C ARG A 259 -29.69 1.30 -0.23
N GLU A 260 -30.77 2.05 -0.01
CA GLU A 260 -31.63 2.58 -1.08
C GLU A 260 -30.81 3.34 -2.13
N ARG A 261 -29.93 4.24 -1.67
CA ARG A 261 -29.10 5.05 -2.56
C ARG A 261 -28.05 4.21 -3.29
N VAL A 262 -27.46 3.20 -2.64
CA VAL A 262 -26.52 2.29 -3.29
C VAL A 262 -27.22 1.44 -4.34
N GLU A 263 -28.40 0.89 -4.05
CA GLU A 263 -29.20 0.11 -5.00
C GLU A 263 -29.64 0.97 -6.20
N GLU A 264 -30.14 2.19 -5.99
CA GLU A 264 -30.47 3.14 -7.07
C GLU A 264 -29.27 3.40 -8.00
N LEU A 265 -28.08 3.65 -7.42
CA LEU A 265 -26.87 3.89 -8.21
C LEU A 265 -26.46 2.65 -9.01
N LEU A 266 -26.47 1.47 -8.39
CA LEU A 266 -26.09 0.23 -9.07
C LEU A 266 -27.07 -0.14 -10.17
N HIS A 267 -28.37 -0.12 -9.86
CA HIS A 267 -29.42 -0.65 -10.71
C HIS A 267 -29.87 0.38 -11.73
N ASP A 268 -30.30 1.56 -11.29
CA ASP A 268 -30.98 2.52 -12.15
C ASP A 268 -30.01 3.44 -12.92
N VAL A 269 -28.82 3.69 -12.37
CA VAL A 269 -27.81 4.56 -13.00
C VAL A 269 -26.76 3.75 -13.77
N MET A 270 -26.20 2.71 -13.15
CA MET A 270 -25.12 1.91 -13.76
C MET A 270 -25.62 0.70 -14.54
N GLY A 271 -26.85 0.24 -14.30
CA GLY A 271 -27.46 -0.89 -15.02
C GLY A 271 -27.08 -2.28 -14.51
N TYR A 272 -26.44 -2.39 -13.33
CA TYR A 272 -26.04 -3.66 -12.71
C TYR A 272 -27.19 -4.30 -11.91
N HIS A 273 -28.32 -4.54 -12.57
CA HIS A 273 -29.56 -5.03 -11.94
C HIS A 273 -29.42 -6.39 -11.24
N GLU A 274 -28.41 -7.18 -11.62
CA GLU A 274 -28.12 -8.49 -11.06
C GLU A 274 -27.43 -8.42 -9.69
N ILE A 275 -26.70 -7.34 -9.39
CA ILE A 275 -25.92 -7.22 -8.16
C ILE A 275 -26.86 -7.07 -6.96
N GLN A 276 -26.80 -8.03 -6.04
CA GLN A 276 -27.54 -7.99 -4.79
C GLN A 276 -26.61 -7.59 -3.66
N VAL A 277 -26.83 -6.41 -3.08
CA VAL A 277 -26.07 -5.97 -1.89
C VAL A 277 -26.53 -6.74 -0.65
N ASN A 278 -25.62 -7.02 0.29
CA ASN A 278 -26.01 -7.66 1.55
C ASN A 278 -26.71 -6.65 2.47
N PRO A 279 -28.01 -6.79 2.79
CA PRO A 279 -28.73 -5.83 3.64
C PRO A 279 -28.11 -5.66 5.02
N HIS A 280 -27.55 -6.74 5.59
CA HIS A 280 -26.97 -6.72 6.93
C HIS A 280 -25.72 -5.83 7.04
N ALA A 281 -24.99 -5.64 5.93
CA ALA A 281 -23.82 -4.78 5.87
C ALA A 281 -24.14 -3.29 6.07
N PHE A 282 -25.41 -2.89 5.85
CA PHE A 282 -25.89 -1.52 6.05
C PHE A 282 -26.41 -1.28 7.47
N GLU A 283 -26.82 -2.34 8.19
CA GLU A 283 -27.32 -2.26 9.57
C GLU A 283 -26.20 -2.15 10.59
N SER A 284 -25.11 -2.89 10.35
CA SER A 284 -23.96 -3.01 11.27
C SER A 284 -22.83 -2.03 10.96
N GLY A 285 -22.83 -1.42 9.77
CA GLY A 285 -21.79 -0.51 9.32
C GLY A 285 -21.87 0.89 9.92
N LEU A 286 -20.73 1.58 9.96
CA LEU A 286 -20.64 3.01 10.22
C LEU A 286 -21.58 3.79 9.29
N GLN A 287 -22.38 4.71 9.82
CA GLN A 287 -23.31 5.52 9.02
C GLN A 287 -22.67 6.85 8.61
N PHE A 288 -23.17 7.48 7.54
CA PHE A 288 -22.57 8.71 6.99
C PHE A 288 -22.42 9.84 8.02
N GLU A 289 -23.49 10.21 8.73
CA GLU A 289 -23.45 11.31 9.71
C GLU A 289 -22.53 11.00 10.90
N GLU A 290 -22.53 9.75 11.35
CA GLU A 290 -21.63 9.29 12.39
C GLU A 290 -20.16 9.35 11.94
N SER A 291 -19.88 8.94 10.70
CA SER A 291 -18.54 8.99 10.10
C SER A 291 -18.00 10.43 10.07
N ILE A 292 -18.85 11.42 9.79
CA ILE A 292 -18.48 12.84 9.81
C ILE A 292 -18.06 13.25 11.22
N GLY A 293 -18.84 12.88 12.23
CA GLY A 293 -18.55 13.17 13.64
C GLY A 293 -17.23 12.53 14.10
N LEU A 294 -17.07 11.25 13.81
CA LEU A 294 -15.86 10.45 14.10
C LEU A 294 -14.61 11.10 13.48
N ILE A 295 -14.63 11.36 12.18
CA ILE A 295 -13.47 11.92 11.46
C ILE A 295 -13.14 13.33 11.95
N ARG A 296 -14.12 14.14 12.36
CA ARG A 296 -13.86 15.46 12.99
C ARG A 296 -13.13 15.34 14.33
N ARG A 297 -13.45 14.33 15.15
CA ARG A 297 -12.72 14.07 16.42
C ARG A 297 -11.30 13.60 16.13
N LEU A 298 -11.14 12.60 15.27
CA LEU A 298 -9.83 12.05 14.90
C LEU A 298 -8.92 13.09 14.23
N ARG A 299 -9.43 13.95 13.35
CA ARG A 299 -8.65 15.06 12.77
C ARG A 299 -8.24 16.12 13.78
N ARG A 300 -8.99 16.32 14.87
CA ARG A 300 -8.57 17.21 15.97
C ARG A 300 -7.44 16.57 16.77
N LEU A 301 -7.58 15.28 17.11
CA LEU A 301 -6.53 14.53 17.79
C LEU A 301 -5.24 14.50 16.96
N GLY A 302 -5.32 14.11 15.68
CA GLY A 302 -4.16 14.10 14.78
C GLY A 302 -3.45 15.46 14.77
N ARG A 303 -4.19 16.57 14.60
CA ARG A 303 -3.61 17.92 14.64
C ARG A 303 -2.92 18.26 15.97
N SER A 304 -3.48 17.85 17.11
CA SER A 304 -2.81 18.08 18.41
C SER A 304 -1.50 17.31 18.56
N LEU A 305 -1.31 16.25 17.79
CA LEU A 305 -0.08 15.44 17.74
C LEU A 305 0.84 15.83 16.57
N GLY A 306 0.51 16.86 15.78
CA GLY A 306 1.26 17.20 14.56
C GLY A 306 1.08 16.21 13.40
N LEU A 307 0.09 15.31 13.51
CA LEU A 307 -0.23 14.29 12.53
C LEU A 307 -1.47 14.67 11.70
N GLN A 308 -1.70 13.89 10.65
CA GLN A 308 -2.81 14.09 9.72
C GLN A 308 -3.70 12.86 9.72
N VAL A 309 -5.01 13.09 9.66
CA VAL A 309 -6.01 12.04 9.47
C VAL A 309 -6.78 12.31 8.19
N GLY A 310 -6.83 11.33 7.31
CA GLY A 310 -7.53 11.35 6.03
C GLY A 310 -8.60 10.27 5.93
N VAL A 311 -9.34 10.29 4.83
CA VAL A 311 -10.32 9.27 4.47
C VAL A 311 -10.18 8.92 3.00
N LYS A 312 -10.52 7.67 2.64
CA LYS A 312 -10.65 7.26 1.24
C LYS A 312 -11.89 6.39 1.04
N PHE A 313 -12.57 6.63 -0.07
CA PHE A 313 -13.87 6.03 -0.40
C PHE A 313 -13.68 4.96 -1.48
N SER A 314 -12.85 3.97 -1.18
CA SER A 314 -12.42 2.95 -2.13
C SER A 314 -12.38 1.54 -1.51
N ASN A 315 -13.17 1.30 -0.46
CA ASN A 315 -13.30 -0.05 0.08
C ASN A 315 -14.33 -0.88 -0.70
N THR A 316 -14.31 -2.20 -0.48
CA THR A 316 -15.21 -3.13 -1.19
C THR A 316 -16.67 -2.90 -0.83
N LEU A 317 -17.57 -3.22 -1.76
CA LEU A 317 -19.00 -3.31 -1.50
C LEU A 317 -19.33 -4.78 -1.21
N GLU A 318 -19.98 -5.04 -0.07
CA GLU A 318 -20.42 -6.39 0.26
C GLU A 318 -21.69 -6.76 -0.51
N VAL A 319 -21.62 -7.87 -1.24
CA VAL A 319 -22.69 -8.40 -2.10
C VAL A 319 -22.94 -9.86 -1.78
N LEU A 320 -24.13 -10.35 -2.12
CA LEU A 320 -24.45 -11.77 -2.07
C LEU A 320 -23.86 -12.46 -3.31
N ASN A 321 -23.25 -13.62 -3.10
CA ASN A 321 -22.78 -14.44 -4.22
C ASN A 321 -23.96 -14.91 -5.05
N HIS A 322 -23.75 -14.97 -6.36
CA HIS A 322 -24.72 -15.44 -7.36
C HIS A 322 -24.95 -16.95 -7.31
#